data_AF-A0A524KG36-F1
#
_entry.id   AF-A0A524KG36-F1
#
_cell.length_a   1.000
_cell.length_b   1.000
_cell.length_c   1.000
_cell.angle_alpha   90.00
_cell.angle_beta   90.00
_cell.angle_gamma   90.00
#
_symmetry.space_group_name_H-M   'P 1'
#
loop_
_entity.id
_entity.type
_entity.pdbx_description
1 polymer ?
#
loop_
_entity_poly.entity_id
_entity_poly.type
_entity_poly.pdbx_seq_one_letter_code
_entity_poly.pdbx_strand_id
1 'polypeptide(L)'
;MARPLTIACLQTTPMPDFGSAIGVALPLARRAAGEGAQLLCLPEYCGGLVSRDGVIRPPSAPEDSHPVLDALRGFAAETKIWMQIGSVAVDGPDSTIINRGYMIDADGEIRARYDKIHMFDIQLS
;
A
#
# COMPACT_ATOMS: atom_id res chain seq x y z
N MET A 1 -14.66 16.51 -25.12
CA MET A 1 -13.63 17.12 -24.25
C MET A 1 -13.10 16.06 -23.31
N ALA A 2 -11.81 16.09 -22.99
CA ALA A 2 -11.24 15.20 -21.98
C ALA A 2 -11.75 15.61 -20.59
N ARG A 3 -12.07 14.63 -19.73
CA ARG A 3 -12.45 14.88 -18.34
C ARG A 3 -11.19 14.84 -17.46
N PRO A 4 -10.87 15.91 -16.70
CA PRO A 4 -9.74 15.88 -15.78
C PRO A 4 -9.96 14.86 -14.66
N LEU A 5 -8.85 14.34 -14.13
CA LEU A 5 -8.82 13.42 -12.99
C LEU A 5 -7.94 14.03 -11.90
N THR A 6 -8.48 14.20 -10.70
CA THR A 6 -7.70 14.64 -9.53
C THR A 6 -7.06 13.44 -8.85
N ILE A 7 -5.73 13.44 -8.76
CA ILE A 7 -4.93 12.37 -8.15
C ILE A 7 -4.19 12.94 -6.95
N ALA A 8 -4.15 12.20 -5.84
CA ALA A 8 -3.29 12.54 -4.71
C ALA A 8 -2.25 11.45 -4.45
N CYS A 9 -1.01 11.87 -4.26
CA CYS A 9 0.10 11.00 -3.84
C CYS A 9 0.32 11.17 -2.35
N LEU A 10 0.07 10.11 -1.58
CA LEU A 10 0.30 10.11 -0.15
C LEU A 10 1.79 9.89 0.12
N GLN A 11 2.34 10.69 1.02
CA GLN A 11 3.65 10.44 1.61
C GLN A 11 3.44 10.07 3.08
N THR A 12 3.86 8.86 3.44
CA THR A 12 3.84 8.37 4.82
C THR A 12 5.26 8.19 5.34
N THR A 13 5.41 8.09 6.65
CA THR A 13 6.64 7.59 7.27
C THR A 13 6.54 6.08 7.46
N PRO A 14 7.66 5.33 7.32
CA PRO A 14 7.70 3.93 7.68
C PRO A 14 7.23 3.70 9.12
N MET A 15 6.31 2.77 9.29
CA MET A 15 5.78 2.37 10.60
C MET A 15 6.17 0.92 10.90
N PRO A 16 6.35 0.53 12.17
CA PRO A 16 6.89 -0.79 12.49
C PRO A 16 5.88 -1.95 12.32
N ASP A 17 4.58 -1.65 12.30
CA ASP A 17 3.51 -2.63 12.26
C ASP A 17 2.31 -2.13 11.44
N PHE A 18 1.41 -3.06 11.08
CA PHE A 18 0.24 -2.76 10.27
C PHE A 18 -0.70 -1.73 10.91
N GLY A 19 -0.93 -1.82 12.22
CA GLY A 19 -1.89 -0.95 12.91
C GLY A 19 -1.41 0.50 12.92
N SER A 20 -0.14 0.72 13.25
CA SER A 20 0.46 2.05 13.22
C SER A 20 0.58 2.60 11.80
N ALA A 21 0.85 1.76 10.79
CA ALA A 21 0.82 2.14 9.38
C ALA A 21 -0.56 2.61 8.91
N ILE A 22 -1.61 1.85 9.21
CA ILE A 22 -3.01 2.20 8.93
C ILE A 22 -3.39 3.52 9.61
N GLY A 23 -2.97 3.68 10.88
CA GLY A 23 -3.22 4.88 11.67
C GLY A 23 -2.61 6.15 11.07
N VAL A 24 -1.55 6.05 10.27
CA VAL A 24 -0.96 7.18 9.53
C VAL A 24 -1.60 7.35 8.15
N ALA A 25 -1.81 6.26 7.42
CA ALA A 25 -2.26 6.31 6.03
C ALA A 25 -3.72 6.79 5.89
N LEU A 26 -4.64 6.26 6.71
CA LEU A 26 -6.08 6.56 6.55
C LEU A 26 -6.46 8.02 6.84
N PRO A 27 -5.90 8.71 7.85
CA PRO A 27 -6.17 10.15 8.03
C PRO A 27 -5.72 11.00 6.83
N LEU A 28 -4.55 10.69 6.25
CA LEU A 28 -4.07 11.37 5.04
C LEU A 28 -4.97 11.08 3.83
N ALA A 29 -5.38 9.82 3.66
CA ALA A 29 -6.31 9.40 2.61
C ALA A 29 -7.66 10.12 2.74
N ARG A 30 -8.20 10.22 3.97
CA ARG A 30 -9.46 10.91 4.26
C ARG A 30 -9.38 12.41 3.97
N ARG A 31 -8.25 13.04 4.28
CA ARG A 31 -8.01 14.45 3.90
C ARG A 31 -8.01 14.62 2.39
N ALA A 32 -7.24 13.81 1.67
CA ALA A 32 -7.16 13.87 0.21
C ALA A 32 -8.53 13.62 -0.46
N ALA A 33 -9.31 12.67 0.07
CA ALA A 33 -10.69 12.43 -0.33
C ALA A 33 -11.57 13.69 -0.15
N GLY A 34 -11.48 14.35 1.01
CA GLY A 34 -12.21 15.59 1.29
C GLY A 34 -11.79 16.77 0.41
N GLU A 35 -10.56 16.76 -0.11
CA GLU A 35 -10.03 17.73 -1.08
C GLU A 35 -10.39 17.38 -2.55
N GLY A 36 -11.18 16.31 -2.77
CA GLY A 36 -11.71 15.95 -4.09
C GLY A 36 -10.85 14.99 -4.89
N ALA A 37 -9.92 14.26 -4.26
CA ALA A 37 -9.17 13.20 -4.93
C ALA A 37 -10.09 12.10 -5.44
N GLN A 38 -9.84 11.63 -6.66
CA GLN A 38 -10.58 10.54 -7.31
C GLN A 38 -9.74 9.26 -7.42
N LEU A 39 -8.42 9.41 -7.29
CA LEU A 39 -7.42 8.34 -7.20
C LEU A 39 -6.39 8.71 -6.12
N LEU A 40 -6.08 7.75 -5.24
CA LEU A 40 -5.02 7.88 -4.23
C LEU A 40 -3.88 6.92 -4.54
N CYS A 41 -2.64 7.39 -4.48
CA CYS A 41 -1.45 6.56 -4.59
C CYS A 41 -0.74 6.51 -3.23
N LEU A 42 -0.49 5.30 -2.72
CA LEU A 42 0.29 5.07 -1.49
C LEU A 42 1.74 4.67 -1.85
N PRO A 43 2.71 4.90 -0.95
CA PRO A 43 4.10 4.55 -1.21
C PRO A 43 4.36 3.03 -1.13
N GLU A 44 5.55 2.62 -1.55
CA GLU A 44 6.08 1.26 -1.33
C GLU A 44 6.14 0.93 0.17
N TYR A 45 5.84 -0.32 0.52
CA TYR A 45 5.77 -0.82 1.89
C TYR A 45 4.92 0.05 2.82
N CYS A 46 3.78 0.53 2.33
CA CYS A 46 2.85 1.34 3.13
C CYS A 46 2.20 0.55 4.28
N GLY A 47 2.40 -0.77 4.34
CA GLY A 47 1.98 -1.61 5.46
C GLY A 47 2.98 -1.69 6.62
N GLY A 48 4.17 -1.11 6.45
CA GLY A 48 5.19 -1.03 7.49
C GLY A 48 6.55 -1.50 7.00
N LEU A 49 7.59 -1.01 7.68
CA LEU A 49 8.98 -1.33 7.39
C LEU A 49 9.82 -1.06 8.64
N VAL A 50 10.45 -2.10 9.18
CA VAL A 50 11.36 -1.99 10.33
C VAL A 50 12.79 -2.09 9.83
N SER A 51 13.67 -1.23 10.34
CA SER A 51 15.11 -1.40 10.21
C SER A 51 15.69 -1.82 11.56
N ARG A 52 16.35 -2.97 11.61
CA ARG A 52 17.04 -3.47 12.79
C ARG A 52 18.38 -4.06 12.38
N ASP A 53 19.44 -3.65 13.05
CA ASP A 53 20.81 -4.15 12.83
C ASP A 53 21.25 -4.06 11.34
N GLY A 54 20.81 -3.01 10.64
CA GLY A 54 21.09 -2.79 9.21
C GLY A 54 20.21 -3.61 8.25
N VAL A 55 19.35 -4.48 8.77
CA VAL A 55 18.41 -5.30 8.00
C VAL A 55 17.04 -4.61 7.97
N ILE A 56 16.53 -4.41 6.77
CA ILE A 56 15.18 -3.89 6.55
C ILE A 56 14.22 -5.08 6.42
N ARG A 57 13.19 -5.14 7.27
CA ARG A 57 12.16 -6.18 7.24
C ARG A 57 10.76 -5.57 7.39
N PRO A 58 9.87 -5.73 6.40
CA PRO A 58 8.48 -5.36 6.55
C PRO A 58 7.71 -6.43 7.36
N PRO A 59 6.66 -6.06 8.12
CA PRO A 59 5.66 -7.02 8.56
C PRO A 59 4.93 -7.58 7.33
N SER A 60 4.73 -8.89 7.28
CA SER A 60 4.07 -9.58 6.17
C SER A 60 2.86 -10.38 6.65
N ALA A 61 1.92 -10.61 5.72
CA ALA A 61 0.73 -11.42 5.95
C ALA A 61 0.26 -12.07 4.64
N PRO A 62 -0.58 -13.12 4.69
CA PRO A 62 -1.24 -13.65 3.51
C PRO A 62 -2.15 -12.60 2.86
N GLU A 63 -2.23 -12.59 1.53
CA GLU A 63 -3.05 -11.60 0.79
C GLU A 63 -4.51 -11.56 1.29
N ASP A 64 -5.13 -12.74 1.45
CA ASP A 64 -6.55 -12.87 1.81
C ASP A 64 -6.90 -12.36 3.21
N SER A 65 -5.89 -12.13 4.06
CA SER A 65 -6.06 -11.65 5.42
C SER A 65 -5.11 -10.49 5.75
N HIS A 66 -4.65 -9.76 4.72
CA HIS A 66 -3.63 -8.73 4.90
C HIS A 66 -4.28 -7.47 5.51
N PRO A 67 -3.96 -7.08 6.77
CA PRO A 67 -4.75 -6.06 7.48
C PRO A 67 -4.79 -4.70 6.80
N VAL A 68 -3.68 -4.29 6.19
CA VAL A 68 -3.57 -3.02 5.46
C VAL A 68 -4.36 -3.07 4.15
N LEU A 69 -4.38 -4.21 3.47
CA LEU A 69 -5.11 -4.38 2.22
C LEU A 69 -6.61 -4.31 2.51
N ASP A 70 -7.08 -5.01 3.55
CA ASP A 70 -8.48 -4.99 3.98
C ASP A 70 -8.93 -3.58 4.39
N ALA A 71 -8.11 -2.87 5.17
CA ALA A 71 -8.41 -1.49 5.57
C ALA A 71 -8.51 -0.54 4.38
N LEU A 72 -7.60 -0.65 3.40
CA LEU A 72 -7.61 0.21 2.21
C LEU A 72 -8.73 -0.15 1.24
N ARG A 73 -9.08 -1.43 1.08
CA ARG A 73 -10.26 -1.87 0.32
C ARG A 73 -11.55 -1.33 0.93
N GLY A 74 -11.69 -1.44 2.26
CA GLY A 74 -12.83 -0.86 2.98
C GLY A 74 -12.92 0.66 2.80
N PHE A 75 -11.79 1.37 2.90
CA PHE A 75 -11.74 2.81 2.67
C PHE A 75 -12.13 3.20 1.24
N ALA A 76 -11.63 2.46 0.23
CA ALA A 76 -11.98 2.69 -1.17
C ALA A 76 -13.50 2.56 -1.40
N ALA A 77 -14.11 1.51 -0.85
CA ALA A 77 -15.55 1.27 -0.91
C ALA A 77 -16.38 2.33 -0.18
N GLU A 78 -15.92 2.77 1.01
CA GLU A 78 -16.57 3.82 1.82
C GLU A 78 -16.56 5.17 1.10
N THR A 79 -15.43 5.53 0.50
CA THR A 79 -15.21 6.88 -0.07
C THR A 79 -15.44 6.96 -1.57
N LYS A 80 -15.66 5.82 -2.23
CA LYS A 80 -15.81 5.70 -3.69
C LYS A 80 -14.61 6.23 -4.48
N ILE A 81 -13.42 6.02 -3.93
CA ILE A 81 -12.15 6.47 -4.50
C ILE A 81 -11.32 5.27 -4.94
N TRP A 82 -10.70 5.38 -6.11
CA TRP A 82 -9.74 4.38 -6.56
C TRP A 82 -8.43 4.51 -5.79
N MET A 83 -7.72 3.40 -5.61
CA MET A 83 -6.46 3.39 -4.87
C MET A 83 -5.40 2.58 -5.60
N GLN A 84 -4.23 3.15 -5.75
CA GLN A 84 -3.00 2.46 -6.09
C GLN A 84 -2.20 2.27 -4.80
N ILE A 85 -2.10 1.01 -4.35
CA ILE A 85 -1.23 0.65 -3.23
C ILE A 85 0.16 0.46 -3.80
N GLY A 86 1.12 1.30 -3.40
CA GLY A 86 2.53 1.21 -3.77
C GLY A 86 3.05 -0.20 -3.59
N SER A 87 3.06 -0.66 -2.34
CA SER A 87 3.04 -2.08 -2.04
C SER A 87 2.80 -2.38 -0.57
N VAL A 88 2.46 -3.64 -0.32
CA VAL A 88 2.58 -4.28 0.99
C VAL A 88 3.41 -5.57 0.86
N ALA A 89 3.91 -6.07 1.98
CA ALA A 89 4.64 -7.33 2.03
C ALA A 89 3.67 -8.50 2.17
N VAL A 90 3.56 -9.31 1.13
CA VAL A 90 2.71 -10.50 1.11
C VAL A 90 3.57 -11.73 1.35
N ASP A 91 3.05 -12.68 2.12
CA ASP A 91 3.73 -13.96 2.33
C ASP A 91 3.85 -14.72 1.00
N GLY A 92 5.09 -15.11 0.66
CA GLY A 92 5.43 -15.91 -0.49
C GLY A 92 5.74 -17.36 -0.14
N PRO A 93 6.01 -18.21 -1.15
CA PRO A 93 6.48 -19.57 -0.93
C PRO A 93 7.82 -19.58 -0.19
N ASP A 94 8.14 -20.68 0.49
CA ASP A 94 9.44 -20.90 1.13
C ASP A 94 9.88 -19.78 2.10
N SER A 95 8.91 -19.18 2.80
CA SER A 95 9.15 -18.06 3.74
C SER A 95 9.71 -16.79 3.09
N THR A 96 9.54 -16.65 1.78
CA THR A 96 9.87 -15.42 1.05
C THR A 96 8.81 -14.33 1.29
N ILE A 97 9.19 -13.08 1.03
CA ILE A 97 8.28 -11.94 1.06
C ILE A 97 8.14 -11.42 -0.37
N ILE A 98 6.90 -11.28 -0.82
CA ILE A 98 6.55 -10.68 -2.10
C ILE A 98 6.23 -9.21 -1.86
N ASN A 99 6.94 -8.33 -2.54
CA ASN A 99 6.64 -6.91 -2.58
C ASN A 99 5.55 -6.67 -3.64
N ARG A 100 4.29 -6.67 -3.20
CA ARG A 100 3.11 -6.65 -4.08
C ARG A 100 2.37 -5.31 -4.02
N GLY A 101 2.25 -4.66 -5.16
CA GLY A 101 1.39 -3.50 -5.39
C GLY A 101 0.00 -3.92 -5.88
N TYR A 102 -0.99 -3.05 -5.65
CA TYR A 102 -2.39 -3.31 -6.01
C TYR A 102 -3.06 -2.10 -6.65
N MET A 103 -3.99 -2.36 -7.56
CA MET A 103 -5.01 -1.39 -7.96
C MET A 103 -6.35 -1.83 -7.37
N ILE A 104 -6.98 -0.94 -6.61
CA ILE A 104 -8.29 -1.13 -5.98
C ILE A 104 -9.26 -0.12 -6.59
N ASP A 105 -10.46 -0.57 -6.91
CA ASP A 105 -11.51 0.32 -7.41
C ASP A 105 -12.39 0.93 -6.32
N ALA A 106 -13.36 1.74 -6.73
CA ALA A 106 -14.32 2.42 -5.85
C ALA A 106 -15.30 1.47 -5.12
N ASP A 107 -15.33 0.18 -5.43
CA ASP A 107 -16.12 -0.82 -4.72
C ASP A 107 -15.27 -1.65 -3.75
N GLY A 108 -13.96 -1.35 -3.65
CA GLY A 108 -13.02 -2.08 -2.81
C GLY A 108 -12.49 -3.35 -3.45
N GLU A 109 -12.69 -3.53 -4.76
CA GLU A 109 -12.28 -4.72 -5.49
C GLU A 109 -10.87 -4.58 -6.07
N ILE A 110 -10.09 -5.65 -5.96
CA ILE A 110 -8.74 -5.70 -6.52
C ILE A 110 -8.83 -5.89 -8.03
N ARG A 111 -8.45 -4.86 -8.79
CA ARG A 111 -8.44 -4.86 -10.26
C ARG A 111 -7.13 -5.28 -10.87
N ALA A 112 -6.02 -5.08 -10.15
CA ALA A 112 -4.70 -5.51 -10.60
C ALA A 112 -3.79 -5.82 -9.42
N ARG A 113 -2.82 -6.70 -9.68
CA ARG A 113 -1.72 -7.07 -8.78
C ARG A 113 -0.42 -6.92 -9.56
N TYR A 114 0.62 -6.43 -8.90
CA TYR A 114 1.95 -6.36 -9.48
C TYR A 114 2.98 -6.79 -8.43
N ASP A 115 3.70 -7.87 -8.73
CA ASP A 115 4.84 -8.31 -7.94
C ASP A 115 6.08 -7.62 -8.46
N LYS A 116 6.82 -6.95 -7.58
CA LYS A 116 8.05 -6.27 -7.96
C LYS A 116 9.04 -7.31 -8.48
N ILE A 117 9.38 -7.22 -9.77
CA ILE A 117 10.25 -8.19 -10.47
C ILE A 117 11.74 -7.83 -10.43
N HIS A 118 12.06 -6.58 -10.10
CA HIS A 118 13.43 -6.08 -9.99
C HIS A 118 13.75 -5.79 -8.52
N MET A 119 14.41 -6.74 -7.87
CA MET A 119 14.96 -6.54 -6.53
C MET A 119 16.27 -5.77 -6.62
N PHE A 120 16.48 -4.84 -5.70
CA PHE A 120 17.78 -4.21 -5.54
C PHE A 120 18.68 -5.18 -4.78
N ASP A 121 19.71 -5.67 -5.46
CA ASP A 121 20.74 -6.52 -4.88
C ASP A 121 22.08 -5.80 -5.03
N ILE A 122 22.79 -5.61 -3.92
CA ILE A 122 24.12 -5.01 -3.94
C ILE A 122 25.07 -5.90 -3.16
N GLN A 123 26.02 -6.47 -3.88
CA GLN A 123 27.12 -7.22 -3.28
C GLN A 123 28.18 -6.21 -2.85
N LEU A 124 28.24 -5.91 -1.56
CA LEU A 124 29.33 -5.13 -0.97
C LEU A 124 30.52 -6.08 -0.78
N SER A 125 31.54 -5.96 -1.65
CA SER A 125 32.83 -6.66 -1.55
C SER A 125 33.81 -5.92 -0.66
#